data_AF-A0A1B8CB25-F1
#
_entry.id   AF-A0A1B8CB25-F1
#
_cell.length_a   1.000
_cell.length_b   1.000
_cell.length_c   1.000
_cell.angle_alpha   90.00
_cell.angle_beta   90.00
_cell.angle_gamma   90.00
#
_symmetry.space_group_name_H-M   'P 1'
#
loop_
_entity.id
_entity.type
_entity.pdbx_description
1 polymer ?
#
loop_
_entity_poly.entity_id
_entity_poly.type
_entity_poly.pdbx_seq_one_letter_code
_entity_poly.pdbx_strand_id
1 'polypeptide(L)'
;MALVKSILFILLLSVSEYLYLPFVFPAQTVATQAVMIPIILMPYIFLYLAAFSDPGFITNATHATHMRLYPYDHVNFHPSAICSTCDFIKPPRSKHCALCKHCVSRSDHHCIFINNCVGYGNTHWFILLLLSTTLLTAAGGYLGVIYISDIIKARYSSFTIRGTGFTWRDYANFWLWGIHVKPGAGGVTLLCVLSTALIAALAAYTLYQVWAGVTTNESGKWDNTSCDIEDESLYMRPLDKHRPRDPGVEPPVKWPVQPKLISMSCETKPPSNAKSLQGQGYGEWVRVESLHDLENVYDIGFWRNIVDLFLPRSAYETRYAED
;
A
#
# COMPACT_ATOMS: atom_id res chain seq x y z
N MET A 1 18.66 -18.08 1.00
CA MET A 1 17.95 -16.91 1.58
C MET A 1 16.47 -16.80 1.17
N ALA A 2 15.97 -17.53 0.16
CA ALA A 2 14.54 -17.53 -0.19
C ALA A 2 13.62 -18.16 0.88
N LEU A 3 14.08 -19.19 1.59
CA LEU A 3 13.29 -19.94 2.57
C LEU A 3 12.89 -19.15 3.83
N VAL A 4 13.56 -18.03 4.14
CA VAL A 4 13.28 -17.23 5.36
C VAL A 4 12.21 -16.15 5.11
N LYS A 5 11.84 -15.90 3.85
CA LYS A 5 10.79 -14.93 3.51
C LYS A 5 9.43 -15.46 3.97
N SER A 6 8.70 -14.64 4.71
CA SER A 6 7.30 -14.90 5.08
C SER A 6 7.05 -16.12 5.98
N ILE A 7 8.07 -16.71 6.62
CA ILE A 7 7.92 -17.85 7.57
C ILE A 7 6.87 -17.53 8.63
N LEU A 8 6.96 -16.34 9.24
CA LEU A 8 6.03 -15.94 10.31
C LEU A 8 4.57 -15.99 9.87
N PHE A 9 4.26 -15.43 8.69
CA PHE A 9 2.89 -15.37 8.20
C PHE A 9 2.38 -16.74 7.75
N ILE A 10 3.23 -17.54 7.09
CA ILE A 10 2.89 -18.93 6.71
C ILE A 10 2.63 -19.79 7.95
N LEU A 11 3.47 -19.68 8.99
CA LEU A 11 3.26 -20.38 10.26
C LEU A 11 1.97 -19.93 10.92
N LEU A 12 1.69 -18.62 10.95
CA LEU A 12 0.46 -18.09 11.53
C LEU A 12 -0.79 -18.65 10.81
N LEU A 13 -0.80 -18.65 9.47
CA LEU A 13 -1.92 -19.18 8.69
C LEU A 13 -2.08 -20.69 8.89
N SER A 14 -1.02 -21.46 8.65
CA SER A 14 -1.08 -22.93 8.68
C SER A 14 -1.39 -23.49 10.07
N VAL A 15 -0.85 -22.89 11.14
CA VAL A 15 -1.19 -23.28 12.52
C VAL A 15 -2.64 -22.91 12.84
N SER A 16 -3.11 -21.74 12.44
CA SER A 16 -4.51 -21.34 12.63
C SER A 16 -5.47 -22.29 11.91
N GLU A 17 -5.15 -22.65 10.66
CA GLU A 17 -5.92 -23.62 9.87
C GLU A 17 -5.93 -25.00 10.51
N TYR A 18 -4.78 -25.48 10.99
CA TYR A 18 -4.69 -26.77 11.69
C TYR A 18 -5.57 -26.81 12.95
N LEU A 19 -5.61 -25.72 13.71
CA LEU A 19 -6.42 -25.62 14.93
C LEU A 19 -7.92 -25.42 14.66
N TYR A 20 -8.28 -24.92 13.48
CA TYR A 20 -9.63 -24.48 13.15
C TYR A 20 -10.38 -25.44 12.22
N LEU A 21 -9.77 -25.81 11.08
CA LEU A 21 -10.43 -26.55 10.00
C LEU A 21 -10.98 -27.91 10.43
N PRO A 22 -10.28 -28.75 11.22
CA PRO A 22 -10.80 -30.08 11.60
C PRO A 22 -12.14 -30.04 12.34
N PHE A 23 -12.48 -28.91 12.95
CA PHE A 23 -13.71 -28.73 13.71
C PHE A 23 -14.78 -27.97 12.92
N VAL A 24 -14.42 -26.80 12.37
CA VAL A 24 -15.42 -25.91 11.78
C VAL A 24 -15.78 -26.33 10.36
N PHE A 25 -14.82 -26.83 9.57
CA PHE A 25 -15.02 -27.13 8.15
C PHE A 25 -15.96 -28.32 7.91
N PRO A 26 -15.83 -29.48 8.60
CA PRO A 26 -16.78 -30.59 8.46
C PRO A 26 -18.20 -30.27 8.95
N ALA A 27 -18.36 -29.27 9.82
CA ALA A 27 -19.67 -28.83 10.30
C ALA A 27 -20.47 -28.02 9.27
N GLN A 28 -19.86 -27.65 8.14
CA GLN A 28 -20.51 -26.86 7.10
C GLN A 28 -21.10 -27.71 5.98
N THR A 29 -22.02 -27.12 5.20
CA THR A 29 -22.53 -27.73 3.97
C THR A 29 -21.43 -27.87 2.92
N VAL A 30 -21.59 -28.83 1.99
CA VAL A 30 -20.67 -29.04 0.86
C VAL A 30 -20.52 -27.77 0.01
N ALA A 31 -21.61 -27.01 -0.17
CA ALA A 31 -21.57 -25.75 -0.92
C ALA A 31 -20.70 -24.70 -0.20
N THR A 32 -20.85 -24.55 1.12
CA THR A 32 -20.00 -23.67 1.92
C THR A 32 -18.54 -24.10 1.87
N GLN A 33 -18.27 -25.40 2.00
CA GLN A 33 -16.91 -25.95 1.88
C GLN A 33 -16.28 -25.62 0.53
N ALA A 34 -17.02 -25.80 -0.57
CA ALA A 34 -16.56 -25.49 -1.92
C ALA A 34 -16.19 -24.01 -2.10
N VAL A 35 -16.96 -23.08 -1.49
CA VAL A 35 -16.66 -21.64 -1.50
C VAL A 35 -15.46 -21.30 -0.62
N MET A 36 -15.28 -22.00 0.51
CA MET A 36 -14.19 -21.72 1.45
C MET A 36 -12.82 -22.17 0.94
N ILE A 37 -12.74 -23.23 0.13
CA ILE A 37 -11.47 -23.72 -0.43
C ILE A 37 -10.67 -22.60 -1.14
N PRO A 38 -11.21 -21.87 -2.14
CA PRO A 38 -10.46 -20.79 -2.77
C PRO A 38 -10.15 -19.64 -1.82
N ILE A 39 -11.03 -19.33 -0.86
CA ILE A 39 -10.80 -18.29 0.15
C ILE A 39 -9.60 -18.62 1.05
N ILE A 40 -9.42 -19.90 1.40
CA ILE A 40 -8.28 -20.40 2.19
C ILE A 40 -6.99 -20.35 1.36
N LEU A 41 -7.04 -20.71 0.07
CA LEU A 41 -5.85 -20.82 -0.77
C LEU A 41 -5.31 -19.46 -1.27
N MET A 42 -6.19 -18.50 -1.57
CA MET A 42 -5.80 -17.23 -2.21
C MET A 42 -4.76 -16.41 -1.42
N PRO A 43 -4.86 -16.26 -0.08
CA PRO A 43 -3.84 -15.56 0.70
C PRO A 43 -2.43 -16.15 0.55
N TYR A 44 -2.28 -17.47 0.45
CA TYR A 44 -0.97 -18.10 0.21
C TYR A 44 -0.40 -17.75 -1.16
N ILE A 45 -1.25 -17.76 -2.19
CA ILE A 45 -0.84 -17.42 -3.56
C ILE A 45 -0.39 -15.96 -3.62
N PHE A 46 -1.19 -15.02 -3.10
CA PHE A 46 -0.84 -13.60 -3.14
C PHE A 46 0.30 -13.25 -2.20
N LEU A 47 0.45 -13.95 -1.07
CA LEU A 47 1.62 -13.84 -0.20
C LEU A 47 2.89 -14.22 -0.97
N TYR A 48 2.87 -15.35 -1.67
CA TYR A 48 3.99 -15.79 -2.49
C TYR A 48 4.32 -14.75 -3.57
N LEU A 49 3.31 -14.32 -4.34
CA LEU A 49 3.51 -13.33 -5.40
C LEU A 49 4.03 -12.00 -4.85
N ALA A 50 3.51 -11.48 -3.74
CA ALA A 50 3.99 -10.25 -3.13
C ALA A 50 5.42 -10.36 -2.58
N ALA A 51 5.76 -11.48 -1.93
CA ALA A 51 7.05 -11.69 -1.26
C ALA A 51 8.21 -12.00 -2.24
N PHE A 52 7.90 -12.64 -3.37
CA PHE A 52 8.89 -13.12 -4.33
C PHE A 52 8.94 -12.33 -5.64
N SER A 53 7.93 -11.52 -5.97
CA SER A 53 8.05 -10.58 -7.09
C SER A 53 9.08 -9.49 -6.79
N ASP A 54 9.79 -9.06 -7.82
CA ASP A 54 10.66 -7.88 -7.74
C ASP A 54 9.79 -6.65 -7.49
N PRO A 55 9.97 -5.91 -6.37
CA PRO A 55 9.20 -4.69 -6.11
C PRO A 55 9.60 -3.54 -7.03
N GLY A 56 10.59 -3.71 -7.90
CA GLY A 56 11.18 -2.68 -8.74
C GLY A 56 12.50 -2.21 -8.18
N PHE A 57 13.39 -3.14 -7.81
CA PHE A 57 14.74 -2.82 -7.38
C PHE A 57 15.52 -2.16 -8.53
N ILE A 58 16.05 -0.98 -8.23
CA ILE A 58 16.81 -0.19 -9.20
C ILE A 58 18.26 -0.62 -9.13
N THR A 59 18.76 -1.09 -10.26
CA THR A 59 20.17 -1.41 -10.51
C THR A 59 20.72 -0.45 -11.57
N ASN A 60 22.04 -0.41 -11.77
CA ASN A 60 22.62 0.39 -12.86
C ASN A 60 22.08 -0.01 -14.24
N ALA A 61 21.75 -1.28 -14.45
CA ALA A 61 21.18 -1.76 -15.71
C ALA A 61 19.72 -1.32 -15.92
N THR A 62 18.93 -1.21 -14.84
CA THR A 62 17.51 -0.85 -14.90
C THR A 62 17.24 0.63 -14.62
N HIS A 63 18.27 1.39 -14.22
CA HIS A 63 18.18 2.79 -13.83
C HIS A 63 17.49 3.65 -14.89
N ALA A 64 18.00 3.63 -16.13
CA ALA A 64 17.44 4.41 -17.24
C ALA A 64 15.96 4.08 -17.53
N THR A 65 15.55 2.83 -17.34
CA THR A 65 14.15 2.41 -17.48
C THR A 65 13.28 3.04 -16.40
N HIS A 66 13.73 3.02 -15.14
CA HIS A 66 12.98 3.61 -14.03
C HIS A 66 12.91 5.14 -14.10
N MET A 67 13.95 5.80 -14.63
CA MET A 67 13.96 7.25 -14.88
C MET A 67 12.87 7.68 -15.88
N ARG A 68 12.43 6.78 -16.77
CA ARG A 68 11.42 7.07 -17.81
C ARG A 68 9.98 6.81 -17.36
N LEU A 69 9.78 6.26 -16.16
CA LEU A 69 8.44 5.88 -15.69
C LEU A 69 7.60 7.10 -15.28
N TYR A 70 8.17 8.07 -14.56
CA TYR A 70 7.42 9.20 -14.04
C TYR A 70 8.22 10.48 -14.25
N PRO A 71 7.58 11.65 -14.47
CA PRO A 71 8.27 12.92 -14.45
C PRO A 71 8.69 13.27 -13.02
N TYR A 72 9.67 14.16 -12.86
CA TYR A 72 9.85 14.86 -11.59
C TYR A 72 8.68 15.82 -11.40
N ASP A 73 8.05 15.83 -10.23
CA ASP A 73 6.94 16.75 -9.93
C ASP A 73 7.43 18.16 -9.59
N HIS A 74 8.74 18.31 -9.31
CA HIS A 74 9.35 19.55 -8.84
C HIS A 74 8.71 20.09 -7.56
N VAL A 75 8.09 19.20 -6.77
CA VAL A 75 7.54 19.48 -5.44
C VAL A 75 8.17 18.56 -4.40
N ASN A 76 7.97 17.25 -4.55
CA ASN A 76 8.49 16.23 -3.63
C ASN A 76 9.69 15.48 -4.22
N PHE A 77 9.87 15.57 -5.52
CA PHE A 77 10.91 14.91 -6.30
C PHE A 77 11.53 15.90 -7.28
N HIS A 78 12.82 16.19 -7.11
CA HIS A 78 13.59 17.09 -7.97
C HIS A 78 14.72 16.34 -8.70
N PRO A 79 15.11 16.78 -9.91
CA PRO A 79 16.08 16.11 -10.79
C PRO A 79 17.51 15.98 -10.26
N SER A 80 17.87 16.53 -9.10
CA SER A 80 19.23 16.48 -8.54
C SER A 80 19.40 15.53 -7.36
N ALA A 81 18.34 14.82 -6.94
CA ALA A 81 18.39 14.00 -5.73
C ALA A 81 19.19 12.71 -5.97
N ILE A 82 20.39 12.59 -5.37
CA ILE A 82 21.24 11.39 -5.47
C ILE A 82 20.97 10.45 -4.28
N CYS A 83 21.05 9.15 -4.51
CA CYS A 83 21.13 8.16 -3.42
C CYS A 83 22.58 8.01 -2.98
N SER A 84 22.92 8.42 -1.76
CA SER A 84 24.27 8.28 -1.20
C SER A 84 24.76 6.84 -1.06
N THR A 85 23.85 5.87 -1.00
CA THR A 85 24.21 4.44 -0.86
C THR A 85 24.34 3.73 -2.21
N CYS A 86 23.48 4.05 -3.17
CA CYS A 86 23.47 3.41 -4.49
C CYS A 86 24.26 4.18 -5.56
N ASP A 87 24.66 5.42 -5.27
CA ASP A 87 25.49 6.30 -6.10
C ASP A 87 24.93 6.56 -7.52
N PHE A 88 23.63 6.82 -7.58
CA PHE A 88 22.96 7.29 -8.80
C PHE A 88 21.87 8.32 -8.46
N ILE A 89 21.49 9.10 -9.47
CA ILE A 89 20.33 10.02 -9.40
C ILE A 89 19.07 9.20 -9.17
N LYS A 90 18.30 9.52 -8.13
CA LYS A 90 17.07 8.82 -7.77
C LYS A 90 16.02 9.03 -8.86
N PRO A 91 15.48 7.96 -9.48
CA PRO A 91 14.27 8.07 -10.28
C PRO A 91 13.13 8.70 -9.46
N PRO A 92 12.20 9.41 -10.10
CA PRO A 92 11.04 9.95 -9.41
C PRO A 92 10.26 8.83 -8.69
N ARG A 93 9.64 9.17 -7.55
CA ARG A 93 8.91 8.21 -6.70
C ARG A 93 9.76 7.08 -6.09
N SER A 94 11.09 7.12 -6.23
CA SER A 94 11.96 6.08 -5.66
C SER A 94 12.46 6.42 -4.24
N LYS A 95 12.77 5.38 -3.46
CA LYS A 95 13.37 5.50 -2.13
C LYS A 95 14.39 4.39 -1.89
N HIS A 96 15.51 4.71 -1.23
CA HIS A 96 16.43 3.69 -0.73
C HIS A 96 15.83 2.98 0.48
N CYS A 97 15.70 1.65 0.41
CA CYS A 97 15.33 0.83 1.55
C CYS A 97 16.58 0.29 2.24
N ALA A 98 16.84 0.72 3.47
CA ALA A 98 18.00 0.28 4.24
C ALA A 98 17.96 -1.23 4.60
N LEU A 99 16.79 -1.86 4.60
CA LEU A 99 16.64 -3.30 4.87
C LEU A 99 16.91 -4.12 3.61
N CYS A 100 16.37 -3.72 2.46
CA CYS A 100 16.62 -4.39 1.19
C CYS A 100 17.97 -4.01 0.55
N LYS A 101 18.61 -2.92 0.98
CA LYS A 101 19.87 -2.38 0.42
C LYS A 101 19.80 -1.97 -1.06
N HIS A 102 18.60 -1.63 -1.51
CA HIS A 102 18.34 -1.17 -2.87
C HIS A 102 17.44 0.06 -2.85
N CYS A 103 17.57 0.93 -3.87
CA CYS A 103 16.48 1.85 -4.20
C CYS A 103 15.34 1.07 -4.84
N VAL A 104 14.12 1.38 -4.43
CA VAL A 104 12.88 0.77 -4.93
C VAL A 104 12.13 1.82 -5.72
N SER A 105 11.74 1.50 -6.96
CA SER A 105 10.90 2.36 -7.81
C SER A 105 9.46 2.39 -7.31
N ARG A 106 8.79 3.55 -7.38
CA ARG A 106 7.47 3.82 -6.79
C ARG A 106 7.36 3.19 -5.39
N SER A 107 8.32 3.52 -4.53
CA SER A 107 8.46 2.88 -3.22
C SER A 107 7.26 3.25 -2.35
N ASP A 108 6.63 2.23 -1.76
CA ASP A 108 5.56 2.41 -0.80
C ASP A 108 6.09 2.25 0.63
N HIS A 109 6.45 1.04 1.02
CA HIS A 109 7.11 0.74 2.30
C HIS A 109 7.91 -0.56 2.25
N HIS A 110 8.68 -0.84 3.31
CA HIS A 110 9.21 -2.18 3.53
C HIS A 110 8.25 -2.94 4.45
N CYS A 111 7.69 -4.04 3.97
CA CYS A 111 6.70 -4.81 4.69
C CYS A 111 7.36 -6.02 5.36
N ILE A 112 7.34 -6.04 6.69
CA ILE A 112 7.90 -7.14 7.48
C ILE A 112 7.16 -8.47 7.26
N PHE A 113 5.87 -8.43 6.92
CA PHE A 113 5.04 -9.64 6.77
C PHE A 113 5.36 -10.43 5.51
N ILE A 114 5.71 -9.74 4.42
CA ILE A 114 6.17 -10.36 3.18
C ILE A 114 7.71 -10.43 3.10
N ASN A 115 8.41 -9.86 4.09
CA ASN A 115 9.86 -9.70 4.14
C ASN A 115 10.45 -9.18 2.82
N ASN A 116 9.79 -8.16 2.26
CA ASN A 116 10.13 -7.54 0.99
C ASN A 116 9.60 -6.10 0.97
N CYS A 117 10.13 -5.27 0.07
CA CYS A 117 9.52 -3.99 -0.22
C CYS A 117 8.20 -4.16 -0.98
N VAL A 118 7.30 -3.21 -0.76
CA VAL A 118 6.15 -2.95 -1.63
C VAL A 118 6.51 -1.76 -2.51
N GLY A 119 6.44 -1.95 -3.82
CA GLY A 119 6.83 -0.94 -4.80
C GLY A 119 6.25 -1.23 -6.18
N TYR A 120 6.77 -0.51 -7.19
CA TYR A 120 6.29 -0.55 -8.57
C TYR A 120 5.89 -1.96 -9.07
N GLY A 121 6.74 -2.96 -8.87
CA GLY A 121 6.55 -4.30 -9.44
C GLY A 121 5.62 -5.24 -8.69
N ASN A 122 5.22 -4.93 -7.44
CA ASN A 122 4.43 -5.87 -6.61
C ASN A 122 3.29 -5.24 -5.79
N THR A 123 3.02 -3.93 -5.91
CA THR A 123 1.90 -3.27 -5.20
C THR A 123 0.56 -3.96 -5.44
N HIS A 124 0.26 -4.40 -6.67
CA HIS A 124 -1.00 -5.08 -6.99
C HIS A 124 -1.13 -6.43 -6.25
N TRP A 125 -0.05 -7.19 -6.12
CA TRP A 125 -0.06 -8.43 -5.32
C TRP A 125 -0.27 -8.15 -3.84
N PHE A 126 0.32 -7.07 -3.31
CA PHE A 126 0.09 -6.66 -1.93
C PHE A 126 -1.38 -6.27 -1.67
N ILE A 127 -2.02 -5.56 -2.59
CA ILE A 127 -3.46 -5.23 -2.50
C ILE A 127 -4.29 -6.53 -2.52
N LEU A 128 -4.02 -7.45 -3.45
CA LEU A 128 -4.72 -8.73 -3.53
C LEU A 128 -4.52 -9.60 -2.29
N LEU A 129 -3.33 -9.55 -1.66
CA LEU A 129 -3.06 -10.20 -0.38
C LEU A 129 -3.92 -9.63 0.75
N LEU A 130 -4.03 -8.30 0.85
CA LEU A 130 -4.87 -7.65 1.87
C LEU A 130 -6.36 -7.99 1.69
N LEU A 131 -6.87 -7.94 0.45
CA LEU A 131 -8.26 -8.24 0.15
C LEU A 131 -8.60 -9.72 0.40
N SER A 132 -7.76 -10.64 -0.07
CA SER A 132 -7.96 -12.08 0.15
C SER A 132 -7.84 -12.46 1.63
N THR A 133 -6.90 -11.86 2.37
CA THR A 133 -6.75 -12.10 3.82
C THR A 133 -7.92 -11.53 4.61
N THR A 134 -8.43 -10.35 4.23
CA THR A 134 -9.65 -9.78 4.80
C THR A 134 -10.84 -10.71 4.59
N LEU A 135 -10.99 -11.26 3.38
CA LEU A 135 -12.07 -12.21 3.09
C LEU A 135 -11.92 -13.50 3.90
N LEU A 136 -10.69 -14.04 4.02
CA LEU A 136 -10.40 -15.22 4.84
C LEU A 136 -10.75 -15.01 6.31
N THR A 137 -10.28 -13.92 6.93
CA THR A 137 -10.53 -13.64 8.34
C THR A 137 -12.00 -13.29 8.60
N ALA A 138 -12.67 -12.58 7.69
CA ALA A 138 -14.10 -12.30 7.80
C ALA A 138 -14.94 -13.59 7.71
N ALA A 139 -14.68 -14.43 6.70
CA ALA A 139 -15.41 -15.68 6.50
C ALA A 139 -15.13 -16.69 7.62
N GLY A 140 -13.87 -16.88 8.00
CA GLY A 140 -13.47 -17.73 9.13
C GLY A 140 -14.01 -17.21 10.47
N GLY A 141 -14.00 -15.89 10.69
CA GLY A 141 -14.62 -15.28 11.87
C GLY A 141 -16.12 -15.57 11.92
N TYR A 142 -16.83 -15.35 10.82
CA TYR A 142 -18.27 -15.59 10.72
C TYR A 142 -18.66 -17.06 10.97
N LEU A 143 -18.03 -17.99 10.26
CA LEU A 143 -18.30 -19.43 10.41
C LEU A 143 -17.92 -19.93 11.82
N GLY A 144 -16.84 -19.38 12.38
CA GLY A 144 -16.39 -19.73 13.72
C GLY A 144 -17.35 -19.25 14.80
N VAL A 145 -17.87 -18.02 14.66
CA VAL A 145 -18.90 -17.45 15.56
C VAL A 145 -20.17 -18.31 15.53
N ILE A 146 -20.61 -18.77 14.36
CA ILE A 146 -21.76 -19.69 14.24
C ILE A 146 -21.46 -21.01 14.93
N TYR A 147 -20.34 -21.65 14.61
CA TYR A 147 -19.97 -22.95 15.16
C TYR A 147 -19.87 -22.93 16.70
N ILE A 148 -19.21 -21.93 17.28
CA ILE A 148 -19.11 -21.76 18.73
C ILE A 148 -20.49 -21.43 19.33
N SER A 149 -21.31 -20.63 18.66
CA SER A 149 -22.68 -20.35 19.11
C SER A 149 -23.52 -21.62 19.22
N ASP A 150 -23.41 -22.54 18.25
CA ASP A 150 -24.16 -23.79 18.26
C ASP A 150 -23.71 -24.72 19.40
N ILE A 151 -22.41 -24.73 19.71
CA ILE A 151 -21.87 -25.42 20.90
C ILE A 151 -22.46 -24.83 22.19
N ILE A 152 -22.53 -23.51 22.29
CA ILE A 152 -23.12 -22.82 23.45
C ILE A 152 -24.61 -23.17 23.57
N LYS A 153 -25.38 -23.09 22.47
CA LYS A 153 -26.81 -23.43 22.46
C LYS A 153 -27.09 -24.87 22.87
N ALA A 154 -26.24 -25.81 22.47
CA ALA A 154 -26.39 -27.21 22.86
C ALA A 154 -26.33 -27.42 24.38
N ARG A 155 -25.61 -26.56 25.12
CA ARG A 155 -25.52 -26.60 26.58
C ARG A 155 -26.51 -25.66 27.28
N TYR A 156 -26.74 -24.50 26.69
CA TYR A 156 -27.58 -23.41 27.21
C TYR A 156 -28.62 -23.08 26.15
N SER A 157 -29.76 -23.80 26.16
CA SER A 157 -30.81 -23.66 25.14
C SER A 157 -31.40 -22.25 25.05
N SER A 158 -31.31 -21.46 26.12
CA SER A 158 -31.74 -20.06 26.16
C SER A 158 -30.76 -19.09 25.48
N PHE A 159 -29.53 -19.53 25.14
CA PHE A 159 -28.53 -18.65 24.56
C PHE A 159 -28.94 -18.17 23.16
N THR A 160 -28.82 -16.87 22.96
CA THR A 160 -29.02 -16.22 21.67
C THR A 160 -27.95 -15.16 21.46
N ILE A 161 -27.46 -15.05 20.21
CA ILE A 161 -26.37 -14.13 19.86
C ILE A 161 -26.79 -12.66 20.04
N ARG A 162 -28.07 -12.34 19.79
CA ARG A 162 -28.64 -10.98 19.88
C ARG A 162 -29.90 -10.94 20.76
N GLY A 163 -29.85 -11.62 21.91
CA GLY A 163 -30.98 -11.71 22.83
C GLY A 163 -31.09 -10.53 23.79
N THR A 164 -32.30 -10.10 24.07
CA THR A 164 -32.61 -9.28 25.24
C THR A 164 -32.82 -10.22 26.43
N GLY A 165 -31.97 -10.15 27.46
CA GLY A 165 -32.12 -11.00 28.66
C GLY A 165 -30.82 -11.44 29.33
N PHE A 166 -29.67 -11.22 28.69
CA PHE A 166 -28.36 -11.53 29.25
C PHE A 166 -27.55 -10.25 29.50
N THR A 167 -26.81 -10.22 30.61
CA THR A 167 -25.85 -9.16 30.88
C THR A 167 -24.58 -9.36 30.06
N TRP A 168 -23.75 -8.31 29.93
CA TRP A 168 -22.42 -8.43 29.31
C TRP A 168 -21.54 -9.50 29.97
N ARG A 169 -21.70 -9.71 31.28
CA ARG A 169 -20.99 -10.76 32.03
C ARG A 169 -21.46 -12.15 31.63
N ASP A 170 -22.76 -12.33 31.40
CA ASP A 170 -23.30 -13.62 30.95
C ASP A 170 -22.79 -13.95 29.54
N TYR A 171 -22.80 -12.95 28.64
CA TYR A 171 -22.21 -13.10 27.31
C TYR A 171 -20.72 -13.47 27.38
N ALA A 172 -19.94 -12.78 28.22
CA ALA A 172 -18.54 -13.11 28.41
C ALA A 172 -18.37 -14.56 28.90
N ASN A 173 -19.17 -15.00 29.88
CA ASN A 173 -19.12 -16.38 30.38
C ASN A 173 -19.50 -17.42 29.31
N PHE A 174 -20.54 -17.17 28.51
CA PHE A 174 -20.94 -18.08 27.43
C PHE A 174 -19.85 -18.23 26.38
N TRP A 175 -19.29 -17.12 25.90
CA TRP A 175 -18.23 -17.14 24.90
C TRP A 175 -16.93 -17.73 25.44
N LEU A 176 -16.53 -17.38 26.67
CA LEU A 176 -15.37 -17.99 27.33
C LEU A 176 -15.55 -19.51 27.50
N TRP A 177 -16.73 -19.96 27.90
CA TRP A 177 -17.04 -21.38 27.99
C TRP A 177 -16.98 -22.06 26.61
N GLY A 178 -17.60 -21.48 25.59
CA GLY A 178 -17.57 -22.02 24.22
C GLY A 178 -16.15 -22.14 23.66
N ILE A 179 -15.32 -21.11 23.87
CA ILE A 179 -13.90 -21.13 23.51
C ILE A 179 -13.17 -22.21 24.32
N HIS A 180 -13.43 -22.35 25.62
CA HIS A 180 -12.79 -23.37 26.46
C HIS A 180 -13.14 -24.81 26.03
N VAL A 181 -14.36 -25.06 25.53
CA VAL A 181 -14.77 -26.38 25.03
C VAL A 181 -14.01 -26.76 23.75
N LYS A 182 -13.72 -25.79 22.88
CA LYS A 182 -12.91 -25.97 21.66
C LYS A 182 -11.82 -24.90 21.55
N PRO A 183 -10.73 -25.01 22.33
CA PRO A 183 -9.73 -23.94 22.45
C PRO A 183 -9.09 -23.52 21.13
N GLY A 184 -8.75 -24.48 20.27
CA GLY A 184 -8.17 -24.20 18.94
C GLY A 184 -9.12 -23.40 18.04
N ALA A 185 -10.32 -23.96 17.78
CA ALA A 185 -11.31 -23.31 16.93
C ALA A 185 -11.80 -21.96 17.52
N GLY A 186 -12.04 -21.90 18.83
CA GLY A 186 -12.47 -20.69 19.52
C GLY A 186 -11.40 -19.59 19.53
N GLY A 187 -10.15 -19.94 19.81
CA GLY A 187 -9.02 -19.01 19.79
C GLY A 187 -8.77 -18.44 18.40
N VAL A 188 -8.79 -19.27 17.36
CA VAL A 188 -8.65 -18.81 15.97
C VAL A 188 -9.85 -17.98 15.52
N THR A 189 -11.07 -18.33 15.93
CA THR A 189 -12.28 -17.51 15.67
C THR A 189 -12.11 -16.11 16.25
N LEU A 190 -11.67 -16.00 17.51
CA LEU A 190 -11.43 -14.72 18.17
C LEU A 190 -10.35 -13.92 17.43
N LEU A 191 -9.23 -14.56 17.06
CA LEU A 191 -8.17 -13.93 16.28
C LEU A 191 -8.70 -13.41 14.93
N CYS A 192 -9.50 -14.19 14.20
CA CYS A 192 -10.11 -13.78 12.94
C CYS A 192 -11.01 -12.56 13.12
N VAL A 193 -11.90 -12.56 14.11
CA VAL A 193 -12.81 -11.43 14.38
C VAL A 193 -12.04 -10.15 14.71
N LEU A 194 -11.04 -10.24 15.59
CA LEU A 194 -10.25 -9.07 16.01
C LEU A 194 -9.35 -8.55 14.88
N SER A 195 -8.78 -9.43 14.06
CA SER A 195 -7.89 -9.04 12.97
C SER A 195 -8.62 -8.54 11.72
N THR A 196 -9.86 -8.98 11.48
CA THR A 196 -10.63 -8.59 10.28
C THR A 196 -10.72 -7.07 10.13
N ALA A 197 -11.07 -6.35 11.20
CA ALA A 197 -11.24 -4.89 11.15
C ALA A 197 -9.91 -4.18 10.83
N LEU A 198 -8.81 -4.63 11.43
CA LEU A 198 -7.48 -4.06 11.21
C LEU A 198 -7.01 -4.26 9.75
N ILE A 199 -7.16 -5.48 9.23
CA ILE A 199 -6.72 -5.81 7.87
C ILE A 199 -7.61 -5.13 6.84
N ALA A 200 -8.94 -5.06 7.09
CA ALA A 200 -9.87 -4.34 6.24
C ALA A 200 -9.57 -2.83 6.21
N ALA A 201 -9.24 -2.23 7.37
CA ALA A 201 -8.84 -0.82 7.43
C ALA A 201 -7.54 -0.56 6.66
N LEU A 202 -6.55 -1.46 6.78
CA LEU A 202 -5.32 -1.37 5.99
C LEU A 202 -5.60 -1.49 4.49
N ALA A 203 -6.45 -2.44 4.08
CA ALA A 203 -6.86 -2.61 2.68
C ALA A 203 -7.57 -1.36 2.14
N ALA A 204 -8.49 -0.80 2.91
CA ALA A 204 -9.21 0.42 2.56
C ALA A 204 -8.27 1.62 2.43
N TYR A 205 -7.32 1.77 3.36
CA TYR A 205 -6.32 2.83 3.30
C TYR A 205 -5.39 2.70 2.08
N THR A 206 -4.93 1.49 1.77
CA THR A 206 -4.14 1.25 0.54
C THR A 206 -4.96 1.57 -0.70
N LEU A 207 -6.25 1.22 -0.76
CA LEU A 207 -7.12 1.59 -1.89
C LEU A 207 -7.34 3.11 -1.99
N TYR A 208 -7.46 3.80 -0.86
CA TYR A 208 -7.51 5.27 -0.82
C TYR A 208 -6.23 5.89 -1.36
N GLN A 209 -5.06 5.35 -1.02
CA GLN A 209 -3.78 5.80 -1.58
C GLN A 209 -3.73 5.64 -3.11
N VAL A 210 -4.24 4.52 -3.64
CA VAL A 210 -4.38 4.35 -5.09
C VAL A 210 -5.35 5.38 -5.67
N TRP A 211 -6.46 5.67 -5.00
CA TRP A 211 -7.39 6.72 -5.41
C TRP A 211 -6.74 8.09 -5.47
N ALA A 212 -5.92 8.45 -4.48
CA ALA A 212 -5.19 9.71 -4.41
C ALA A 212 -3.90 9.74 -5.26
N GLY A 213 -3.54 8.65 -5.96
CA GLY A 213 -2.32 8.58 -6.77
C GLY A 213 -1.02 8.63 -5.98
N VAL A 214 -1.05 8.34 -4.68
CA VAL A 214 0.05 8.54 -3.72
C VAL A 214 0.50 7.21 -3.11
N THR A 215 1.78 7.07 -2.78
CA THR A 215 2.27 5.95 -1.94
C THR A 215 2.37 6.37 -0.47
N THR A 216 2.44 5.41 0.46
CA THR A 216 2.69 5.68 1.90
C THR A 216 3.96 6.50 2.12
N ASN A 217 5.03 6.24 1.34
CA ASN A 217 6.24 7.04 1.40
C ASN A 217 6.02 8.48 0.91
N GLU A 218 5.17 8.67 -0.09
CA GLU A 218 4.82 9.99 -0.61
C GLU A 218 3.89 10.75 0.33
N SER A 219 2.96 10.08 1.04
CA SER A 219 2.14 10.71 2.08
C SER A 219 3.01 11.42 3.10
N GLY A 220 4.07 10.77 3.61
CA GLY A 220 5.00 11.42 4.54
C GLY A 220 5.82 12.56 3.92
N LYS A 221 5.96 12.62 2.59
CA LYS A 221 6.59 13.76 1.90
C LYS A 221 5.62 14.93 1.78
N TRP A 222 4.34 14.66 1.51
CA TRP A 222 3.27 15.65 1.54
C TRP A 222 3.08 16.22 2.95
N ASP A 223 3.23 15.41 4.00
CA ASP A 223 3.21 15.91 5.39
C ASP A 223 4.33 16.94 5.61
N ASN A 224 5.57 16.65 5.17
CA ASN A 224 6.67 17.61 5.26
C ASN A 224 6.39 18.89 4.44
N THR A 225 5.79 18.74 3.25
CA THR A 225 5.39 19.87 2.41
C THR A 225 4.33 20.72 3.12
N SER A 226 3.40 20.10 3.85
CA SER A 226 2.42 20.79 4.69
C SER A 226 3.10 21.59 5.79
N CYS A 227 4.09 21.00 6.47
CA CYS A 227 4.87 21.73 7.47
C CYS A 227 5.63 22.91 6.86
N ASP A 228 6.25 22.75 5.68
CA ASP A 228 6.93 23.85 5.00
C ASP A 228 5.97 25.01 4.64
N ILE A 229 4.71 24.70 4.33
CA ILE A 229 3.64 25.70 4.08
C ILE A 229 3.25 26.39 5.39
N GLU A 230 3.02 25.63 6.46
CA GLU A 230 2.68 26.15 7.79
C GLU A 230 3.78 27.07 8.35
N ASP A 231 5.04 26.74 8.07
CA ASP A 231 6.23 27.53 8.43
C ASP A 231 6.47 28.72 7.47
N GLU A 232 5.56 28.96 6.51
CA GLU A 232 5.65 30.02 5.50
C GLU A 232 6.94 30.00 4.66
N SER A 233 7.53 28.81 4.53
CA SER A 233 8.85 28.57 3.93
C SER A 233 8.79 28.03 2.51
N LEU A 234 7.62 27.55 2.05
CA LEU A 234 7.46 27.00 0.71
C LEU A 234 7.10 28.08 -0.33
N TYR A 235 7.87 28.15 -1.40
CA TYR A 235 7.61 29.03 -2.54
C TYR A 235 7.45 28.21 -3.81
N MET A 236 6.63 28.70 -4.75
CA MET A 236 6.43 28.13 -6.06
C MET A 236 6.51 29.19 -7.16
N ARG A 237 6.77 28.75 -8.39
CA ARG A 237 6.56 29.54 -9.60
C ARG A 237 6.24 28.65 -10.80
N PRO A 238 5.68 29.21 -11.89
CA PRO A 238 5.49 28.48 -13.12
C PRO A 238 6.79 27.89 -13.67
N LEU A 239 6.73 26.62 -14.06
CA LEU A 239 7.81 25.91 -14.70
C LEU A 239 7.83 26.27 -16.20
N ASP A 240 9.02 26.55 -16.74
CA ASP A 240 9.16 26.85 -18.16
C ASP A 240 9.09 25.53 -18.96
N LYS A 241 8.19 25.49 -19.95
CA LYS A 241 8.00 24.35 -20.86
C LYS A 241 9.20 24.15 -21.78
N HIS A 242 9.87 25.24 -22.16
CA HIS A 242 11.03 25.28 -23.04
C HIS A 242 12.36 25.29 -22.30
N ARG A 243 12.34 25.05 -20.97
CA ARG A 243 13.57 24.96 -20.18
C ARG A 243 14.55 23.94 -20.77
N PRO A 244 15.87 24.18 -20.67
CA PRO A 244 16.84 23.16 -20.99
C PRO A 244 16.65 21.96 -20.06
N ARG A 245 16.49 20.77 -20.65
CA ARG A 245 16.43 19.49 -19.94
C ARG A 245 17.64 18.67 -20.31
N ASP A 246 18.37 18.20 -19.31
CA ASP A 246 19.42 17.21 -19.51
C ASP A 246 18.76 15.83 -19.66
N PRO A 247 18.83 15.17 -20.84
CA PRO A 247 18.22 13.86 -21.04
C PRO A 247 18.80 12.75 -20.15
N GLY A 248 20.00 12.93 -19.60
CA GLY A 248 20.61 12.03 -18.63
C GLY A 248 19.99 12.13 -17.23
N VAL A 249 19.34 13.26 -16.93
CA VAL A 249 18.75 13.56 -15.62
C VAL A 249 17.24 13.55 -15.67
N GLU A 250 16.63 14.18 -16.68
CA GLU A 250 15.19 14.28 -16.88
C GLU A 250 14.85 13.79 -18.30
N PRO A 251 14.89 12.46 -18.54
CA PRO A 251 14.57 11.91 -19.85
C PRO A 251 13.10 12.15 -20.22
N PRO A 252 12.74 12.17 -21.51
CA PRO A 252 11.35 12.21 -21.93
C PRO A 252 10.55 11.04 -21.34
N VAL A 253 9.40 11.34 -20.74
CA VAL A 253 8.48 10.36 -20.14
C VAL A 253 7.14 10.38 -20.85
N LYS A 254 6.48 9.21 -20.93
CA LYS A 254 5.14 9.06 -21.52
C LYS A 254 4.00 9.23 -20.52
N TRP A 255 4.27 9.80 -19.35
CA TRP A 255 3.24 10.04 -18.35
C TRP A 255 2.29 11.16 -18.84
N PRO A 256 0.95 10.99 -18.73
CA PRO A 256 -0.02 11.86 -19.38
C PRO A 256 -0.09 13.26 -18.76
N VAL A 257 0.39 13.43 -17.52
CA VAL A 257 0.40 14.71 -16.80
C VAL A 257 1.85 15.19 -16.71
N GLN A 258 2.07 16.47 -16.98
CA GLN A 258 3.40 17.09 -16.90
C GLN A 258 3.39 18.17 -15.81
N PRO A 259 4.51 18.34 -15.07
CA PRO A 259 4.61 19.37 -14.04
C PRO A 259 4.48 20.76 -14.65
N LYS A 260 3.69 21.63 -14.00
CA LYS A 260 3.45 23.02 -14.43
C LYS A 260 4.15 24.05 -13.55
N LEU A 261 4.63 23.63 -12.39
CA LEU A 261 5.27 24.48 -11.39
C LEU A 261 6.57 23.84 -10.89
N ILE A 262 7.39 24.67 -10.25
CA ILE A 262 8.53 24.25 -9.44
C ILE A 262 8.38 24.88 -8.07
N SER A 263 8.57 24.09 -7.01
CA SER A 263 8.60 24.58 -5.64
C SER A 263 10.01 24.50 -5.05
N MET A 264 10.24 25.31 -4.02
CA MET A 264 11.46 25.30 -3.24
C MET A 264 11.18 25.81 -1.83
N SER A 265 11.64 25.07 -0.82
CA SER A 265 11.60 25.52 0.58
C SER A 265 12.78 26.47 0.87
N CYS A 266 12.50 27.59 1.54
CA CYS A 266 13.43 28.65 1.93
C CYS A 266 12.95 29.36 3.21
N GLU A 267 13.72 29.26 4.29
CA GLU A 267 13.34 29.74 5.63
C GLU A 267 13.21 31.27 5.77
N THR A 268 13.93 32.07 4.98
CA THR A 268 14.11 33.51 5.30
C THR A 268 13.61 34.47 4.24
N LYS A 269 13.73 34.13 2.95
CA LYS A 269 13.35 34.98 1.81
C LYS A 269 12.96 34.10 0.62
N PRO A 270 12.18 34.63 -0.35
CA PRO A 270 11.97 33.95 -1.61
C PRO A 270 13.30 33.51 -2.22
N PRO A 271 13.34 32.36 -2.91
CA PRO A 271 14.54 31.88 -3.57
C PRO A 271 15.20 32.99 -4.40
N SER A 272 16.39 33.43 -4.01
CA SER A 272 17.22 34.24 -4.91
C SER A 272 17.50 33.40 -6.16
N ASN A 273 17.54 34.01 -7.36
CA ASN A 273 17.83 33.31 -8.62
C ASN A 273 19.23 32.66 -8.59
N ALA A 274 19.36 31.54 -7.88
CA ALA A 274 20.55 30.72 -7.84
C ALA A 274 20.85 30.26 -9.27
N LYS A 275 22.13 30.13 -9.62
CA LYS A 275 22.52 29.67 -10.96
C LYS A 275 21.88 28.32 -11.34
N SER A 276 21.61 27.47 -10.35
CA SER A 276 20.89 26.19 -10.51
C SER A 276 19.42 26.32 -10.93
N LEU A 277 18.79 27.48 -10.69
CA LEU A 277 17.38 27.77 -10.98
C LEU A 277 17.21 28.68 -12.21
N GLN A 278 18.30 29.16 -12.81
CA GLN A 278 18.24 29.98 -14.02
C GLN A 278 17.69 29.16 -15.19
N GLY A 279 16.61 29.66 -15.81
CA GLY A 279 15.96 29.02 -16.96
C GLY A 279 15.02 27.86 -16.65
N GLN A 280 14.81 27.49 -15.37
CA GLN A 280 13.85 26.43 -15.02
C GLN A 280 12.40 26.91 -14.91
N GLY A 281 12.17 28.20 -14.65
CA GLY A 281 10.85 28.79 -14.49
C GLY A 281 10.85 30.29 -14.76
N TYR A 282 9.67 30.88 -14.85
CA TYR A 282 9.47 32.29 -15.14
C TYR A 282 8.58 32.96 -14.08
N GLY A 283 8.60 34.29 -14.05
CA GLY A 283 7.86 35.08 -13.06
C GLY A 283 8.52 35.12 -11.68
N GLU A 284 7.82 35.76 -10.75
CA GLU A 284 8.24 35.89 -9.36
C GLU A 284 7.92 34.61 -8.57
N TRP A 285 8.71 34.35 -7.53
CA TRP A 285 8.41 33.29 -6.57
C TRP A 285 7.27 33.74 -5.67
N VAL A 286 6.20 32.96 -5.66
CA VAL A 286 5.00 33.20 -4.85
C VAL A 286 4.99 32.19 -3.71
N ARG A 287 4.61 32.62 -2.51
CA ARG A 287 4.45 31.72 -1.37
C ARG A 287 3.28 30.77 -1.61
N VAL A 288 3.45 29.51 -1.24
CA VAL A 288 2.36 28.52 -1.26
C VAL A 288 1.54 28.69 0.01
N GLU A 289 0.24 28.92 -0.11
CA GLU A 289 -0.65 29.10 1.05
C GLU A 289 -1.40 27.81 1.40
N SER A 290 -1.60 26.93 0.42
CA SER A 290 -2.31 25.68 0.61
C SER A 290 -1.70 24.53 -0.19
N LEU A 291 -1.82 23.31 0.33
CA LEU A 291 -1.53 22.10 -0.44
C LEU A 291 -2.37 22.01 -1.72
N HIS A 292 -3.56 22.64 -1.75
CA HIS A 292 -4.40 22.69 -2.95
C HIS A 292 -3.77 23.49 -4.12
N ASP A 293 -2.79 24.34 -3.84
CA ASP A 293 -2.04 25.07 -4.86
C ASP A 293 -1.02 24.18 -5.57
N LEU A 294 -0.72 23.00 -5.01
CA LEU A 294 0.23 22.04 -5.53
C LEU A 294 -0.49 20.90 -6.26
N GLU A 295 -0.09 20.65 -7.50
CA GLU A 295 -0.66 19.57 -8.32
C GLU A 295 0.06 18.24 -8.02
N ASN A 296 -0.69 17.22 -7.59
CA ASN A 296 -0.16 15.85 -7.58
C ASN A 296 -0.15 15.29 -9.01
N VAL A 297 0.95 15.51 -9.72
CA VAL A 297 1.11 15.05 -11.11
C VAL A 297 0.98 13.53 -11.29
N TYR A 298 1.07 12.74 -10.20
CA TYR A 298 0.95 11.29 -10.24
C TYR A 298 -0.48 10.78 -10.06
N ASP A 299 -1.43 11.63 -9.71
CA ASP A 299 -2.85 11.28 -9.72
C ASP A 299 -3.44 11.50 -11.11
N ILE A 300 -3.81 10.40 -11.76
CA ILE A 300 -4.46 10.42 -13.08
C ILE A 300 -5.93 9.96 -12.99
N GLY A 301 -6.47 9.90 -11.77
CA GLY A 301 -7.81 9.45 -11.46
C GLY A 301 -7.88 7.94 -11.15
N PHE A 302 -8.73 7.57 -10.20
CA PHE A 302 -8.81 6.24 -9.60
C PHE A 302 -8.68 5.06 -10.56
N TRP A 303 -9.50 5.00 -11.61
CA TRP A 303 -9.47 3.88 -12.55
C TRP A 303 -8.16 3.81 -13.34
N ARG A 304 -7.59 4.95 -13.70
CA ARG A 304 -6.30 5.00 -14.40
C ARG A 304 -5.15 4.65 -13.45
N ASN A 305 -5.22 5.06 -12.19
CA ASN A 305 -4.28 4.65 -11.14
C ASN A 305 -4.31 3.13 -10.95
N ILE A 306 -5.51 2.52 -10.86
CA ILE A 306 -5.66 1.05 -10.80
C ILE A 306 -5.06 0.38 -12.04
N VAL A 307 -5.32 0.90 -13.23
CA VAL A 307 -4.75 0.35 -14.47
C VAL A 307 -3.22 0.42 -14.47
N ASP A 308 -2.60 1.51 -14.00
CA ASP A 308 -1.14 1.64 -13.87
C ASP A 308 -0.54 0.65 -12.84
N LEU A 309 -1.32 0.16 -11.88
CA LEU A 309 -0.87 -0.85 -10.92
C LEU A 309 -0.93 -2.28 -11.48
N PHE A 310 -1.99 -2.61 -12.22
CA PHE A 310 -2.31 -3.98 -12.62
C PHE A 310 -1.88 -4.33 -14.04
N LEU A 311 -1.73 -3.34 -14.93
CA LEU A 311 -1.30 -3.57 -16.31
C LEU A 311 0.13 -3.05 -16.53
N PRO A 312 0.99 -3.82 -17.23
CA PRO A 312 2.27 -3.30 -17.65
C PRO A 312 2.05 -2.10 -18.58
N ARG A 313 2.85 -1.05 -18.43
CA ARG A 313 2.69 0.19 -19.22
C ARG A 313 2.71 -0.04 -20.72
N SER A 314 3.51 -0.98 -21.21
CA SER A 314 3.52 -1.38 -22.62
C SER A 314 2.14 -1.78 -23.16
N ALA A 315 1.21 -2.21 -22.30
CA ALA A 315 -0.14 -2.62 -22.68
C ALA A 315 -1.10 -1.44 -22.94
N TYR A 316 -0.78 -0.22 -22.51
CA TYR A 316 -1.63 0.96 -22.72
C TYR A 316 -0.90 2.20 -23.25
N GLU A 317 0.43 2.12 -23.44
CA GLU A 317 1.24 3.16 -24.09
C GLU A 317 0.75 3.55 -25.49
N THR A 318 0.01 2.68 -26.19
CA THR A 318 -0.59 2.98 -27.50
C THR A 318 -1.84 3.86 -27.42
N ARG A 319 -2.44 4.05 -26.23
CA ARG A 319 -3.64 4.89 -26.06
C ARG A 319 -3.36 6.37 -25.83
N TYR A 320 -2.11 6.75 -25.57
CA TYR A 320 -1.70 8.13 -25.29
C TYR A 320 -0.69 8.67 -26.31
N ALA A 321 -0.54 7.97 -27.44
CA ALA A 321 0.31 8.39 -28.57
C ALA A 321 -0.46 9.24 -29.61
N GLU A 322 -1.75 9.45 -29.39
CA GLU A 322 -2.61 10.31 -30.20
C GLU A 322 -3.06 11.48 -29.31
N ASP A 323 -2.19 12.48 -29.18
CA ASP A 323 -2.50 13.90 -28.93
C ASP A 323 -1.20 14.73 -29.05
#